data_AF-A0A965YCA4-F1
#
_entry.id   AF-A0A965YCA4-F1
#
_cell.length_a   1.000
_cell.length_b   1.000
_cell.length_c   1.000
_cell.angle_alpha   90.00
_cell.angle_beta   90.00
_cell.angle_gamma   90.00
#
_symmetry.space_group_name_H-M   'P 1'
#
loop_
_entity.id
_entity.type
_entity.pdbx_description
1 polymer ?
#
loop_
_entity_poly.entity_id
_entity_poly.type
_entity_poly.pdbx_seq_one_letter_code
_entity_poly.pdbx_strand_id
1 'polypeptide(L)'
;HRNDIAKKKGIVIVTTSGMVQGGPVITYTEKFISEENNYFILTGYQAKGTNGRSIFEDHLFYHNHHRFPVKCHVRKFDFSAHYGQDSIHRLIEKLKPKHLLLQHGDINALEAVQKYVKENFKETKVYIPEINEEINFD
;
A
#
# COMPACT_ATOMS: atom_id res chain seq x y z
N HIS A 1 5.57 -4.90 30.51
CA HIS A 1 6.48 -4.77 29.34
C HIS A 1 6.05 -3.67 28.36
N ARG A 2 4.94 -3.79 27.59
CA ARG A 2 4.52 -2.74 26.61
C ARG A 2 4.04 -1.44 27.26
N ASN A 3 3.31 -1.54 28.38
CA ASN A 3 2.87 -0.37 29.15
C ASN A 3 4.04 0.40 29.78
N ASP A 4 5.15 -0.28 30.05
CA ASP A 4 6.34 0.35 30.65
C ASP A 4 7.16 1.09 29.59
N ILE A 5 7.21 0.55 28.36
CA ILE A 5 7.80 1.23 27.20
C ILE A 5 7.09 2.56 26.95
N ALA A 6 5.76 2.61 27.07
CA ALA A 6 4.99 3.84 26.91
C ALA A 6 5.27 4.96 27.91
N LYS A 7 5.99 4.66 29.00
CA LYS A 7 6.42 5.66 29.99
C LYS A 7 7.81 6.24 29.67
N LYS A 8 8.53 5.69 28.69
CA LYS A 8 9.87 6.14 28.30
C LYS A 8 9.79 7.26 27.25
N LYS A 9 10.75 8.18 27.27
CA LYS A 9 10.88 9.26 26.26
C LYS A 9 11.92 8.87 25.20
N GLY A 10 11.75 9.36 23.98
CA GLY A 10 12.73 9.21 22.90
C GLY A 10 12.92 7.77 22.42
N ILE A 11 11.83 7.01 22.28
CA ILE A 11 11.87 5.60 21.86
C ILE A 11 11.52 5.44 20.39
N VAL A 12 12.10 4.43 19.75
CA VAL A 12 11.70 3.96 18.41
C VAL A 12 11.10 2.58 18.56
N ILE A 13 9.90 2.39 18.01
CA ILE A 13 9.18 1.12 18.04
C ILE A 13 9.06 0.60 16.62
N VAL A 14 9.60 -0.59 16.37
CA VAL A 14 9.44 -1.33 15.12
C VAL A 14 8.53 -2.53 15.41
N THR A 15 7.49 -2.72 14.61
CA THR A 15 6.46 -3.73 14.84
C THR A 15 5.93 -4.30 13.53
N THR A 16 5.31 -5.49 13.61
CA THR A 16 4.66 -6.16 12.48
C THR A 16 3.28 -5.57 12.18
N SER A 17 2.70 -5.95 11.02
CA SER A 17 1.42 -5.45 10.46
C SER A 17 1.53 -4.06 9.81
N GLY A 18 2.16 -4.03 8.63
CA GLY A 18 2.47 -2.79 7.89
C GLY A 18 1.27 -1.98 7.39
N MET A 19 0.07 -2.58 7.38
CA MET A 19 -1.20 -1.90 7.04
C MET A 19 -2.09 -1.63 8.27
N VAL A 20 -1.56 -1.87 9.48
CA VAL A 20 -2.19 -1.49 10.76
C VAL A 20 -3.57 -2.13 10.98
N GLN A 21 -3.77 -3.36 10.49
CA GLN A 21 -5.07 -4.05 10.61
C GLN A 21 -5.18 -5.00 11.80
N GLY A 22 -4.08 -5.31 12.46
CA GLY A 22 -4.07 -6.28 13.56
C GLY A 22 -2.68 -6.51 14.13
N GLY A 23 -2.58 -7.29 15.20
CA GLY A 23 -1.31 -7.61 15.84
C GLY A 23 -0.77 -6.49 16.75
N PRO A 24 0.53 -6.54 17.11
CA PRO A 24 1.09 -5.67 18.15
C PRO A 24 1.07 -4.17 17.82
N VAL A 25 1.03 -3.80 16.53
CA VAL A 25 0.98 -2.39 16.10
C VAL A 25 -0.23 -1.67 16.68
N ILE A 26 -1.39 -2.34 16.74
CA ILE A 26 -2.65 -1.76 17.20
C ILE A 26 -2.51 -1.16 18.60
N THR A 27 -1.95 -1.93 19.54
CA THR A 27 -1.76 -1.48 20.94
C THR A 27 -0.85 -0.26 21.04
N TYR A 28 0.17 -0.15 20.18
CA TYR A 28 1.05 1.01 20.17
C TYR A 28 0.36 2.21 19.50
N THR A 29 -0.36 1.98 18.40
CA THR A 29 -1.14 3.01 17.70
C THR A 29 -2.14 3.66 18.64
N GLU A 30 -2.96 2.89 19.35
CA GLU A 30 -3.94 3.41 20.33
C GLU A 30 -3.32 4.32 21.40
N LYS A 31 -2.08 4.02 21.81
CA LYS A 31 -1.38 4.75 22.87
C LYS A 31 -0.71 6.03 22.40
N PHE A 32 -0.24 6.08 21.16
CA PHE A 32 0.71 7.11 20.72
C PHE A 32 0.24 7.94 19.53
N ILE A 33 -0.78 7.51 18.77
CA ILE A 33 -1.16 8.18 17.52
C ILE A 33 -1.81 9.55 17.73
N SER A 34 -2.40 9.76 18.91
CA SER A 34 -3.04 11.01 19.33
C SER A 34 -2.07 12.02 19.97
N GLU A 35 -0.78 11.69 20.05
CA GLU A 35 0.24 12.55 20.67
C GLU A 35 0.98 13.36 19.59
N GLU A 36 0.90 14.69 19.65
CA GLU A 36 1.36 15.59 18.59
C GLU A 36 2.88 15.55 18.36
N ASN A 37 3.67 15.28 19.40
CA ASN A 37 5.13 15.24 19.31
C ASN A 37 5.68 13.93 18.71
N ASN A 38 4.80 12.98 18.38
CA ASN A 38 5.21 11.68 17.86
C ASN A 38 5.27 11.67 16.33
N TYR A 39 5.96 10.65 15.80
CA TYR A 39 5.96 10.32 14.39
C TYR A 39 5.39 8.92 14.18
N PHE A 40 4.50 8.78 13.19
CA PHE A 40 3.98 7.49 12.73
C PHE A 40 4.47 7.23 11.30
N ILE A 41 5.33 6.22 11.15
CA ILE A 41 6.03 5.96 9.89
C ILE A 41 5.49 4.70 9.24
N LEU A 42 4.94 4.84 8.03
CA LEU A 42 4.51 3.77 7.15
C LEU A 42 5.61 3.51 6.12
N THR A 43 5.97 2.25 5.90
CA THR A 43 7.14 1.87 5.09
C THR A 43 6.82 1.24 3.74
N GLY A 44 5.54 1.15 3.38
CA GLY A 44 5.13 0.55 2.12
C GLY A 44 3.69 0.90 1.72
N TYR A 45 3.22 0.24 0.66
CA TYR A 45 1.88 0.41 0.15
C TYR A 45 0.80 0.17 1.22
N GLN A 46 -0.29 0.93 1.13
CA GLN A 46 -1.41 0.87 2.07
C GLN A 46 -2.68 0.57 1.28
N ALA A 47 -3.27 -0.61 1.37
CA ALA A 47 -4.47 -0.90 0.58
C ALA A 47 -5.66 -0.02 1.00
N LYS A 48 -6.55 0.31 0.05
CA LYS A 48 -7.81 0.98 0.36
C LYS A 48 -8.61 0.16 1.40
N GLY A 49 -9.26 0.85 2.33
CA GLY A 49 -10.00 0.22 3.43
C GLY A 49 -9.14 -0.28 4.59
N THR A 50 -7.82 -0.13 4.54
CA THR A 50 -6.94 -0.43 5.69
C THR A 50 -6.83 0.76 6.63
N ASN A 51 -6.53 0.49 7.90
CA ASN A 51 -6.22 1.54 8.86
C ASN A 51 -4.99 2.34 8.45
N GLY A 52 -3.95 1.71 7.91
CA GLY A 52 -2.76 2.44 7.47
C GLY A 52 -3.05 3.43 6.34
N ARG A 53 -4.02 3.14 5.45
CA ARG A 53 -4.52 4.10 4.46
C ARG A 53 -5.28 5.26 5.12
N SER A 54 -6.23 4.96 6.02
CA SER A 54 -7.03 5.99 6.70
C SER A 54 -6.20 6.88 7.64
N ILE A 55 -5.20 6.32 8.31
CA ILE A 55 -4.23 7.08 9.12
C ILE A 55 -3.47 8.10 8.26
N PHE A 56 -3.08 7.70 7.04
CA PHE A 56 -2.28 8.53 6.15
C PHE A 56 -3.10 9.60 5.42
N GLU A 57 -4.30 9.27 4.96
CA GLU A 57 -5.13 10.17 4.13
C GLU A 57 -6.15 10.95 4.96
N ASP A 58 -6.84 10.26 5.88
CA ASP A 58 -7.97 10.84 6.63
C ASP A 58 -7.57 11.32 8.03
N HIS A 59 -6.32 11.09 8.44
CA HIS A 59 -5.85 11.33 9.81
C HIS A 59 -6.75 10.67 10.86
N LEU A 60 -7.19 9.45 10.59
CA LEU A 60 -8.12 8.72 11.45
C LEU A 60 -7.69 7.26 11.61
N PHE A 61 -7.75 6.77 12.85
CA PHE A 61 -7.51 5.38 13.19
C PHE A 61 -8.76 4.76 13.79
N TYR A 62 -9.12 3.56 13.31
CA TYR A 62 -10.30 2.83 13.75
C TYR A 62 -9.91 1.52 14.41
N HIS A 63 -10.37 1.30 15.63
CA HIS A 63 -10.20 0.03 16.31
C HIS A 63 -11.31 -0.19 17.34
N ASN A 64 -11.86 -1.40 17.43
CA ASN A 64 -12.93 -1.77 18.36
C ASN A 64 -14.11 -0.79 18.38
N HIS A 65 -14.59 -0.37 17.21
CA HIS A 65 -15.67 0.62 17.04
C HIS A 65 -15.34 2.04 17.55
N HIS A 66 -14.12 2.28 18.01
CA HIS A 66 -13.65 3.59 18.44
C HIS A 66 -12.89 4.27 17.31
N ARG A 67 -13.01 5.60 17.28
CA ARG A 67 -12.28 6.49 16.37
C ARG A 67 -11.24 7.26 17.18
N PHE A 68 -10.00 7.19 16.75
CA PHE A 68 -8.88 7.90 17.38
C PHE A 68 -8.36 8.96 16.41
N PRO A 69 -8.33 10.25 16.81
CA PRO A 69 -7.76 11.29 15.97
C PRO A 69 -6.26 11.10 15.84
N VAL A 70 -5.75 11.13 14.61
CA VAL A 70 -4.31 11.08 14.36
C VAL A 70 -3.74 12.48 14.48
N LYS A 71 -3.08 12.77 15.60
CA LYS A 71 -2.45 14.07 15.86
C LYS A 71 -0.95 14.08 15.63
N CYS A 72 -0.32 12.91 15.69
CA CYS A 72 1.11 12.77 15.43
C CYS A 72 1.45 13.06 13.96
N HIS A 73 2.73 13.32 13.68
CA HIS A 73 3.21 13.49 12.32
C HIS A 73 3.26 12.16 11.56
N VAL A 74 2.40 11.99 10.56
CA VAL A 74 2.41 10.79 9.71
C VAL A 74 3.38 10.99 8.53
N ARG A 75 4.20 9.98 8.27
CA ARG A 75 5.09 9.91 7.10
C ARG A 75 4.97 8.54 6.44
N LYS A 76 4.92 8.52 5.12
CA LYS A 76 4.97 7.29 4.33
C LYS A 76 6.22 7.30 3.48
N PHE A 77 7.02 6.26 3.60
CA PHE A 77 8.16 5.97 2.73
C PHE A 77 7.81 4.76 1.90
N ASP A 78 8.15 4.80 0.63
CA ASP A 78 7.99 3.65 -0.25
C ASP A 78 9.32 2.89 -0.30
N PHE A 79 9.49 1.94 0.63
CA PHE A 79 10.59 0.98 0.57
C PHE A 79 10.18 -0.29 -0.18
N SER A 80 9.09 -0.25 -0.96
CA SER A 80 8.66 -1.43 -1.66
C SER A 80 9.70 -1.85 -2.69
N ALA A 81 10.06 -3.14 -2.67
CA ALA A 81 10.83 -3.77 -3.73
C ALA A 81 9.98 -3.97 -5.01
N HIS A 82 8.84 -3.27 -5.13
CA HIS A 82 7.98 -3.36 -6.31
C HIS A 82 8.61 -2.57 -7.45
N TYR A 83 8.63 -3.20 -8.62
CA TYR A 83 9.09 -2.57 -9.84
C TYR A 83 8.22 -1.36 -10.15
N GLY A 84 8.84 -0.18 -10.24
CA GLY A 84 8.18 1.01 -10.74
C GLY A 84 7.71 0.83 -12.19
N GLN A 85 6.82 1.71 -12.63
CA GLN A 85 6.20 1.65 -13.95
C GLN A 85 7.23 1.57 -15.10
N ASP A 86 8.35 2.28 -14.99
CA ASP A 86 9.45 2.25 -15.97
C ASP A 86 10.06 0.85 -16.14
N SER A 87 10.15 0.08 -15.05
CA SER A 87 10.71 -1.27 -15.11
C SER A 87 9.73 -2.25 -15.77
N ILE A 88 8.43 -2.07 -15.53
CA ILE A 88 7.38 -2.83 -16.21
C ILE A 88 7.41 -2.53 -17.72
N HIS A 89 7.51 -1.25 -18.09
CA HIS A 89 7.60 -0.83 -19.50
C HIS A 89 8.82 -1.47 -20.20
N ARG A 90 10.00 -1.39 -19.58
CA ARG A 90 11.23 -2.02 -20.11
C ARG A 90 11.10 -3.53 -20.27
N LEU A 91 10.42 -4.20 -19.34
CA LEU A 91 10.18 -5.64 -19.42
C LEU A 91 9.28 -5.99 -20.62
N ILE A 92 8.22 -5.21 -20.83
CA ILE A 92 7.31 -5.37 -21.97
C ILE A 92 8.04 -5.09 -23.29
N GLU A 93 8.84 -4.02 -23.37
CA GLU A 93 9.67 -3.70 -24.54
C GLU A 93 10.62 -4.83 -24.93
N LYS A 94 11.21 -5.47 -23.92
CA LYS A 94 12.17 -6.56 -24.12
C LYS A 94 11.50 -7.85 -24.55
N LEU A 95 10.36 -8.19 -23.96
CA LEU A 95 9.69 -9.47 -24.20
C LEU A 95 8.73 -9.44 -25.39
N LYS A 96 8.14 -8.28 -25.69
CA LYS A 96 7.07 -8.09 -26.71
C LYS A 96 6.03 -9.22 -26.67
N PRO A 97 5.36 -9.42 -25.52
CA PRO A 97 4.45 -10.54 -25.35
C PRO A 97 3.26 -10.43 -26.31
N LYS A 98 2.76 -11.55 -26.84
CA LYS A 98 1.51 -11.58 -27.61
C LYS A 98 0.29 -11.30 -26.74
N HIS A 99 0.32 -11.76 -25.49
CA HIS A 99 -0.73 -11.56 -24.50
C HIS A 99 -0.13 -11.05 -23.19
N LEU A 100 -0.69 -9.98 -22.64
CA LEU A 100 -0.27 -9.36 -21.39
C LEU A 100 -1.45 -9.26 -20.43
N LEU A 101 -1.33 -9.86 -19.25
CA LEU A 101 -2.34 -9.82 -18.20
C LEU A 101 -1.82 -8.95 -17.06
N LEU A 102 -2.58 -7.93 -16.71
CA LEU A 102 -2.26 -6.99 -15.64
C LEU A 102 -3.14 -7.30 -14.42
N GLN A 103 -2.50 -7.57 -13.29
CA GLN A 103 -3.15 -7.97 -12.03
C GLN A 103 -2.42 -7.36 -10.83
N HIS A 104 -3.00 -7.47 -9.64
CA HIS A 104 -2.38 -7.03 -8.37
C HIS A 104 -1.88 -5.58 -8.37
N GLY A 105 -2.70 -4.65 -8.84
CA GLY A 105 -2.45 -3.21 -8.75
C GLY A 105 -3.74 -2.43 -8.61
N ASP A 106 -3.64 -1.18 -8.17
CA ASP A 106 -4.76 -0.26 -8.22
C ASP A 106 -5.22 -0.08 -9.67
N ILE A 107 -6.54 -0.01 -9.91
CA ILE A 107 -7.11 0.04 -11.26
C ILE A 107 -6.48 1.13 -12.13
N ASN A 108 -6.30 2.34 -11.59
CA ASN A 108 -5.67 3.46 -12.30
C ASN A 108 -4.23 3.14 -12.76
N ALA A 109 -3.47 2.38 -11.95
CA ALA A 109 -2.11 1.98 -12.30
C ALA A 109 -2.11 0.90 -13.39
N LEU A 110 -3.03 -0.07 -13.30
CA LEU A 110 -3.18 -1.10 -14.32
C LEU A 110 -3.62 -0.47 -15.66
N GLU A 111 -4.58 0.45 -15.64
CA GLU A 111 -5.04 1.19 -16.82
C GLU A 111 -3.93 2.05 -17.43
N ALA A 112 -3.07 2.66 -16.62
CA ALA A 112 -1.93 3.43 -17.12
C ALA A 112 -0.96 2.55 -17.92
N VAL A 113 -0.63 1.35 -17.41
CA VAL A 113 0.19 0.38 -18.16
C VAL A 113 -0.55 -0.14 -19.39
N GLN A 114 -1.86 -0.42 -19.29
CA GLN A 114 -2.67 -0.87 -20.42
C GLN A 114 -2.65 0.15 -21.57
N LYS A 115 -2.83 1.44 -21.24
CA LYS A 115 -2.77 2.54 -22.20
C LYS A 115 -1.40 2.60 -22.88
N TYR A 116 -0.32 2.58 -22.10
CA TYR A 116 1.04 2.54 -22.63
C TYR A 116 1.24 1.41 -23.64
N VAL A 117 0.76 0.21 -23.32
CA VAL A 117 0.90 -0.96 -24.20
C VAL A 117 0.09 -0.81 -25.48
N LYS A 118 -1.16 -0.36 -25.39
CA LYS A 118 -2.02 -0.14 -26.56
C LYS A 118 -1.45 0.91 -27.52
N GLU A 119 -0.78 1.94 -27.00
CA GLU A 119 -0.16 3.00 -27.80
C GLU A 119 1.13 2.55 -28.50
N ASN A 120 1.93 1.69 -27.85
CA ASN A 120 3.29 1.37 -28.30
C ASN A 120 3.44 -0.04 -28.91
N PHE A 121 2.55 -0.99 -28.59
CA PHE A 121 2.67 -2.41 -28.97
C PHE A 121 1.36 -2.95 -29.54
N LYS A 122 1.06 -2.62 -30.80
CA LYS A 122 -0.19 -2.99 -31.48
C LYS A 122 -0.45 -4.51 -31.57
N GLU A 123 0.61 -5.31 -31.53
CA GLU A 123 0.52 -6.78 -31.59
C GLU A 123 0.30 -7.43 -30.21
N THR A 124 0.50 -6.68 -29.13
CA THR A 124 0.28 -7.15 -27.76
C THR A 124 -1.18 -6.95 -27.37
N LYS A 125 -1.91 -8.05 -27.17
CA LYS A 125 -3.25 -8.02 -26.56
C LYS A 125 -3.10 -7.87 -25.05
N VAL A 126 -3.61 -6.79 -24.49
CA VAL A 126 -3.51 -6.50 -23.04
C VAL A 126 -4.86 -6.59 -22.34
N TYR A 127 -4.89 -7.26 -21.20
CA TYR A 127 -6.08 -7.58 -20.42
C TYR A 127 -5.92 -7.11 -18.97
N ILE A 128 -7.00 -6.62 -18.37
CA ILE A 128 -7.11 -6.38 -16.92
C ILE A 128 -8.30 -7.25 -16.45
N PRO A 129 -8.05 -8.53 -16.11
CA PRO A 129 -9.13 -9.46 -15.84
C PRO A 129 -9.87 -9.14 -14.53
N GLU A 130 -11.19 -9.28 -14.53
CA GLU A 130 -12.00 -9.24 -13.31
C GLU A 130 -11.91 -10.57 -12.52
N ILE A 131 -12.34 -10.53 -11.26
CA ILE A 131 -12.39 -11.74 -10.43
C ILE A 131 -13.35 -12.75 -11.09
N ASN A 132 -12.86 -13.97 -11.31
CA ASN A 132 -13.55 -15.07 -12.01
C ASN A 132 -13.75 -14.88 -13.52
N GLU A 133 -13.10 -13.89 -14.15
CA GLU A 133 -13.08 -13.80 -15.61
C GLU A 133 -12.18 -14.90 -16.21
N GLU A 134 -12.73 -15.66 -17.17
CA GLU A 134 -11.97 -16.64 -17.93
C GLU A 134 -11.43 -16.00 -19.22
N ILE A 135 -10.12 -16.10 -19.42
CA ILE A 135 -9.46 -15.64 -20.66
C ILE A 135 -8.89 -16.86 -21.37
N ASN A 136 -9.33 -17.06 -22.61
CA ASN A 136 -8.80 -18.09 -23.50
C ASN A 136 -7.73 -17.49 -24.41
N PHE A 137 -6.59 -18.18 -24.50
CA PHE A 137 -5.54 -17.86 -25.45
C PHE A 137 -5.59 -18.91 -26.56
N ASP A 138 -5.73 -18.44 -27.81
CA ASP A 138 -5.67 -19.28 -29.01
C ASP A 138 -4.26 -19.82 -29.27
#